data_AF-A0A316EC02-F1
#
_entry.id   AF-A0A316EC02-F1
#
_cell.length_a   1.000
_cell.length_b   1.000
_cell.length_c   1.000
_cell.angle_alpha   90.00
_cell.angle_beta   90.00
_cell.angle_gamma   90.00
#
_symmetry.space_group_name_H-M   'P 1'
#
loop_
_entity.id
_entity.type
_entity.pdbx_description
1 polymer ?
#
loop_
_entity_poly.entity_id
_entity_poly.type
_entity_poly.pdbx_seq_one_letter_code
_entity_poly.pdbx_strand_id
1 'polypeptide(L)'
;MEPTSISAIASSVSATIGMASAVIAAISARNSWRSAQASRDALQDTRVQRTIDNARTELRLLVDVTDAVDELTAALGHAQRDPARVTAARSRLRRTLIVAGYQSELMRVLLSAQLPPTAVDITTLSEELVHNSAKWHDVLRRAGEAEGGISAG
;
A
#
# COMPACT_ATOMS: atom_id res chain seq x y z
N MET A 1 7.38 46.95 64.72
CA MET A 1 7.55 46.74 63.27
C MET A 1 7.09 45.33 62.99
N GLU A 2 6.06 45.14 62.17
CA GLU A 2 5.53 43.83 61.77
C GLU A 2 6.22 43.36 60.47
N PRO A 3 7.29 42.53 60.55
CA PRO A 3 7.86 41.88 59.38
C PRO A 3 7.06 40.63 58.92
N THR A 4 6.02 40.25 59.67
CA THR A 4 5.26 39.00 59.46
C THR A 4 4.25 39.07 58.32
N SER A 5 3.66 40.24 58.04
CA SER A 5 2.63 40.41 57.01
C SER A 5 3.21 40.34 55.58
N ILE A 6 4.34 41.00 55.32
CA ILE A 6 4.96 41.04 53.99
C ILE A 6 5.55 39.67 53.60
N SER A 7 6.14 38.95 54.56
CA SER A 7 6.66 37.58 54.37
C SER A 7 5.55 36.56 54.05
N ALA A 8 4.43 36.62 54.77
CA ALA A 8 3.27 35.76 54.52
C ALA A 8 2.57 36.07 53.19
N ILE A 9 2.46 37.35 52.83
CA ILE A 9 1.94 37.77 51.52
C ILE A 9 2.87 37.28 50.40
N ALA A 10 4.19 37.45 50.55
CA ALA A 10 5.18 36.99 49.57
C ALA A 10 5.16 35.45 49.39
N SER A 11 5.05 34.67 50.46
CA SER A 11 4.98 33.20 50.37
C SER A 11 3.68 32.74 49.68
N SER A 12 2.56 33.40 49.95
CA SER A 12 1.27 33.10 49.32
C SER A 12 1.26 33.43 47.81
N VAL A 13 1.88 34.55 47.41
CA VAL A 13 2.01 34.95 46.01
C VAL A 13 2.94 33.99 45.26
N SER A 14 4.08 33.64 45.84
CA SER A 14 4.99 32.64 45.26
C SER A 14 4.36 31.25 45.14
N ALA A 15 3.57 30.81 46.13
CA ALA A 15 2.84 29.54 46.07
C ALA A 15 1.78 29.55 44.94
N THR A 16 1.08 30.67 44.76
CA THR A 16 0.07 30.83 43.72
C THR A 16 0.69 30.86 42.32
N ILE A 17 1.81 31.58 42.15
CA ILE A 17 2.58 31.60 40.89
C ILE A 17 3.18 30.23 40.57
N GLY A 18 3.69 29.51 41.58
CA GLY A 18 4.19 28.14 41.42
C GLY A 18 3.10 27.16 40.97
N MET A 19 1.92 27.22 41.60
CA MET A 19 0.77 26.40 41.20
C MET A 19 0.28 26.75 39.78
N ALA A 20 0.17 28.05 39.45
CA ALA A 20 -0.22 28.48 38.11
C ALA A 20 0.77 28.00 37.03
N SER A 21 2.07 28.08 37.30
CA SER A 21 3.12 27.60 36.40
C SER A 21 3.07 26.08 36.20
N ALA A 22 2.80 25.32 37.27
CA ALA A 22 2.64 23.86 37.20
C ALA A 22 1.41 23.45 36.36
N VAL A 23 0.30 24.18 36.49
CA VAL A 23 -0.91 23.95 35.68
C VAL A 23 -0.65 24.26 34.20
N ILE A 24 0.02 25.37 33.90
CA ILE A 24 0.39 25.71 32.52
C ILE A 24 1.32 24.64 31.91
N ALA A 25 2.31 24.16 32.67
CA ALA A 25 3.19 23.07 32.24
C ALA A 25 2.43 21.76 31.98
N ALA A 26 1.47 21.41 32.85
CA ALA A 26 0.63 20.24 32.67
C ALA A 26 -0.29 20.34 31.43
N ILE A 27 -0.89 21.51 31.18
CA ILE A 27 -1.69 21.79 29.98
C ILE A 27 -0.81 21.71 28.72
N SER A 28 0.39 22.30 28.76
CA SER A 28 1.35 22.26 27.66
C SER A 28 1.79 20.83 27.34
N ALA A 29 2.13 20.04 28.36
CA ALA A 29 2.47 18.62 28.20
C ALA A 29 1.31 17.81 27.60
N ARG A 30 0.07 18.07 28.05
CA ARG A 30 -1.13 17.41 27.51
C ARG A 30 -1.39 17.78 26.06
N ASN A 31 -1.20 19.05 25.69
CA ASN A 31 -1.35 19.51 24.30
C ASN A 31 -0.24 18.95 23.40
N SER A 32 1.00 18.89 23.89
CA SER A 32 2.12 18.26 23.20
C SER A 32 1.86 16.78 22.93
N TRP A 33 1.37 16.04 23.94
CA TRP A 33 1.03 14.62 23.78
C TRP A 33 -0.10 14.39 22.76
N ARG A 34 -1.16 15.22 22.80
CA ARG A 34 -2.25 15.17 21.81
C ARG A 34 -1.76 15.45 20.40
N SER A 35 -0.91 16.45 20.22
CA SER A 35 -0.32 16.79 18.92
C SER A 35 0.59 15.66 18.39
N ALA A 36 1.40 15.06 19.27
CA ALA A 36 2.22 13.91 18.92
C ALA A 36 1.38 12.68 18.55
N GLN A 37 0.26 12.45 19.23
CA GLN A 37 -0.67 11.37 18.92
C GLN A 37 -1.34 11.60 17.57
N ALA A 38 -1.91 12.79 17.31
CA ALA A 38 -2.52 13.13 16.03
C ALA A 38 -1.53 12.99 14.86
N SER A 39 -0.26 13.35 15.09
CA SER A 39 0.80 13.17 14.08
C SER A 39 1.09 11.68 13.81
N ARG A 40 1.05 10.83 14.85
CA ARG A 40 1.23 9.37 14.68
C ARG A 40 0.06 8.77 13.90
N ASP A 41 -1.16 9.17 14.22
CA ASP A 41 -2.37 8.69 13.56
C ASP A 41 -2.34 9.09 12.07
N ALA A 42 -2.03 10.35 11.76
CA ALA A 42 -1.88 10.82 10.37
C ALA A 42 -0.78 10.07 9.57
N LEU A 43 0.34 9.72 10.23
CA LEU A 43 1.39 8.90 9.63
C LEU A 43 0.95 7.45 9.40
N GLN A 44 0.12 6.90 10.29
CA GLN A 44 -0.46 5.56 10.11
C GLN A 44 -1.44 5.56 8.94
N ASP A 45 -2.36 6.53 8.86
CA ASP A 45 -3.31 6.67 7.76
C ASP A 45 -2.59 6.80 6.41
N THR A 46 -1.54 7.62 6.36
CA THR A 46 -0.72 7.78 5.15
C THR A 46 -0.06 6.45 4.72
N ARG A 47 0.37 5.62 5.69
CA ARG A 47 0.98 4.30 5.39
C ARG A 47 -0.06 3.31 4.89
N VAL A 48 -1.26 3.30 5.48
CA VAL A 48 -2.38 2.46 5.03
C VAL A 48 -2.77 2.84 3.61
N GLN A 49 -2.96 4.14 3.35
CA GLN A 49 -3.30 4.65 2.02
C GLN A 49 -2.26 4.26 0.96
N ARG A 50 -0.97 4.41 1.25
CA ARG A 50 0.10 3.95 0.34
C ARG A 50 0.04 2.45 0.08
N THR A 51 -0.29 1.66 1.10
CA THR A 51 -0.43 0.20 0.95
C THR A 51 -1.60 -0.15 0.03
N ILE A 52 -2.73 0.53 0.17
CA ILE A 52 -3.91 0.39 -0.70
C ILE A 52 -3.57 0.78 -2.13
N ASP A 53 -2.92 1.93 -2.33
CA ASP A 53 -2.59 2.43 -3.66
C ASP A 53 -1.58 1.53 -4.38
N ASN A 54 -0.60 0.99 -3.64
CA ASN A 54 0.31 -0.03 -4.16
C ASN A 54 -0.47 -1.28 -4.56
N ALA A 55 -1.31 -1.85 -3.69
CA ALA A 55 -2.10 -3.05 -4.01
C ALA A 55 -3.02 -2.86 -5.23
N ARG A 56 -3.63 -1.68 -5.39
CA ARG A 56 -4.42 -1.33 -6.59
C ARG A 56 -3.57 -1.27 -7.85
N THR A 57 -2.37 -0.70 -7.74
CA THR A 57 -1.42 -0.62 -8.86
C THR A 57 -0.97 -2.01 -9.28
N GLU A 58 -0.63 -2.88 -8.33
CA GLU A 58 -0.25 -4.27 -8.58
C GLU A 58 -1.38 -5.08 -9.24
N LEU A 59 -2.62 -4.92 -8.79
CA LEU A 59 -3.77 -5.56 -9.43
C LEU A 59 -3.98 -5.11 -10.87
N ARG A 60 -3.81 -3.81 -11.16
CA ARG A 60 -3.88 -3.29 -12.54
C ARG A 60 -2.78 -3.87 -13.42
N LEU A 61 -1.57 -3.96 -12.90
CA LEU A 61 -0.44 -4.56 -13.62
C LEU A 61 -0.69 -6.04 -13.92
N LEU A 62 -1.30 -6.80 -13.00
CA LEU A 62 -1.70 -8.19 -13.25
C LEU A 62 -2.75 -8.32 -14.37
N VAL A 63 -3.70 -7.38 -14.45
CA VAL A 63 -4.67 -7.33 -15.56
C VAL A 63 -3.94 -7.09 -16.88
N ASP A 64 -3.04 -6.09 -16.93
CA ASP A 64 -2.27 -5.80 -18.14
C ASP A 64 -1.41 -7.00 -18.59
N VAL A 65 -0.84 -7.75 -17.64
CA VAL A 65 -0.09 -8.99 -17.90
C VAL A 65 -1.01 -10.04 -18.50
N THR A 66 -2.21 -10.23 -17.92
CA THR A 66 -3.20 -11.20 -18.41
C THR A 66 -3.63 -10.89 -19.84
N ASP A 67 -3.95 -9.62 -20.13
CA ASP A 67 -4.33 -9.18 -21.47
C ASP A 67 -3.20 -9.40 -22.50
N ALA A 68 -1.95 -9.14 -22.11
CA ALA A 68 -0.79 -9.34 -22.98
C ALA A 68 -0.48 -10.84 -23.23
N VAL A 69 -0.74 -11.69 -22.25
CA VAL A 69 -0.66 -13.15 -22.37
C VAL A 69 -1.72 -13.67 -23.34
N ASP A 70 -2.96 -13.22 -23.21
CA ASP A 70 -4.06 -13.62 -24.07
C ASP A 70 -3.82 -13.18 -25.51
N GLU A 71 -3.31 -11.96 -25.71
CA GLU A 71 -2.92 -11.47 -27.03
C GLU A 71 -1.83 -12.33 -27.67
N LEU A 72 -0.78 -12.68 -26.92
CA LEU A 72 0.31 -13.53 -27.43
C LEU A 72 -0.19 -14.94 -27.74
N THR A 73 -1.03 -15.52 -26.87
CA THR A 73 -1.62 -16.84 -27.07
C THR A 73 -2.49 -16.88 -28.33
N ALA A 74 -3.32 -15.87 -28.53
CA ALA A 74 -4.12 -15.72 -29.74
C ALA A 74 -3.24 -15.52 -31.00
N ALA A 75 -2.17 -14.72 -30.90
CA ALA A 75 -1.23 -14.51 -32.00
C ALA A 75 -0.50 -15.80 -32.40
N LEU A 76 -0.07 -16.59 -31.41
CA LEU A 76 0.58 -17.89 -31.64
C LEU A 76 -0.35 -18.87 -32.38
N GLY A 77 -1.66 -18.80 -32.15
CA GLY A 77 -2.67 -19.57 -32.91
C GLY A 77 -2.72 -19.25 -34.41
N HIS A 78 -2.13 -18.13 -34.82
CA HIS A 78 -2.08 -17.66 -36.20
C HIS A 78 -0.65 -17.43 -36.72
N ALA A 79 0.36 -17.97 -36.04
CA ALA A 79 1.77 -17.68 -36.30
C ALA A 79 2.20 -17.92 -37.76
N GLN A 80 1.62 -18.92 -38.43
CA GLN A 80 1.92 -19.22 -39.83
C GLN A 80 1.37 -18.17 -40.82
N ARG A 81 0.27 -17.50 -40.46
CA ARG A 81 -0.39 -16.51 -41.32
C ARG A 81 0.10 -15.10 -41.05
N ASP A 82 0.43 -14.79 -39.80
CA ASP A 82 0.84 -13.45 -39.38
C ASP A 82 1.96 -13.51 -38.31
N PRO A 83 3.20 -13.74 -38.74
CA PRO A 83 4.35 -13.78 -37.82
C PRO A 83 4.70 -12.40 -37.23
N ALA A 84 4.30 -11.32 -37.90
CA ALA A 84 4.51 -9.95 -37.42
C ALA A 84 3.69 -9.69 -36.15
N ARG A 85 2.43 -10.14 -36.11
CA ARG A 85 1.58 -10.04 -34.92
C ARG A 85 2.13 -10.80 -33.72
N VAL A 86 2.71 -11.99 -33.92
CA VAL A 86 3.39 -12.74 -32.83
C VAL A 86 4.55 -11.93 -32.26
N THR A 87 5.35 -11.31 -33.13
CA THR A 87 6.50 -10.49 -32.71
C THR A 87 6.06 -9.25 -31.93
N ALA A 88 4.99 -8.59 -32.37
CA ALA A 88 4.41 -7.43 -31.70
C ALA A 88 3.83 -7.82 -30.32
N ALA A 89 3.02 -8.88 -30.25
CA ALA A 89 2.43 -9.37 -29.01
C ALA A 89 3.51 -9.81 -28.00
N ARG A 90 4.55 -10.52 -28.47
CA ARG A 90 5.70 -10.92 -27.63
C ARG A 90 6.45 -9.71 -27.08
N SER A 91 6.65 -8.68 -27.90
CA SER A 91 7.29 -7.44 -27.48
C SER A 91 6.43 -6.65 -26.48
N ARG A 92 5.11 -6.69 -26.65
CA ARG A 92 4.16 -6.11 -25.68
C ARG A 92 4.25 -6.85 -24.34
N LEU A 93 4.10 -8.17 -24.34
CA LEU A 93 4.19 -8.98 -23.12
C LEU A 93 5.52 -8.75 -22.39
N ARG A 94 6.65 -8.76 -23.11
CA ARG A 94 7.96 -8.47 -22.49
C ARG A 94 7.99 -7.11 -21.80
N ARG A 95 7.46 -6.06 -22.44
CA ARG A 95 7.41 -4.72 -21.82
C ARG A 95 6.49 -4.70 -20.61
N THR A 96 5.32 -5.32 -20.70
CA THR A 96 4.38 -5.40 -19.58
C THR A 96 5.00 -6.11 -18.38
N LEU A 97 5.68 -7.24 -18.59
CA LEU A 97 6.37 -7.97 -17.52
C LEU A 97 7.50 -7.16 -16.87
N ILE A 98 8.25 -6.37 -17.66
CA ILE A 98 9.28 -5.47 -17.12
C ILE A 98 8.65 -4.39 -16.24
N VAL A 99 7.58 -3.73 -16.70
CA VAL A 99 6.88 -2.69 -15.95
C VAL A 99 6.26 -3.26 -14.67
N ALA A 100 5.67 -4.46 -14.76
CA ALA A 100 5.09 -5.16 -13.62
C ALA A 100 6.13 -5.78 -12.67
N GLY A 101 7.43 -5.78 -13.03
CA GLY A 101 8.46 -6.49 -12.29
C GLY A 101 8.21 -8.00 -12.15
N TYR A 102 7.38 -8.58 -13.03
CA TYR A 102 6.87 -9.93 -12.90
C TYR A 102 7.87 -10.93 -13.45
N GLN A 103 8.35 -11.84 -12.59
CA GLN A 103 9.33 -12.87 -12.95
C GLN A 103 8.71 -14.25 -12.74
N SER A 104 8.19 -14.84 -13.81
CA SER A 104 7.65 -16.20 -13.82
C SER A 104 8.38 -17.04 -14.85
N GLU A 105 8.69 -18.28 -14.48
CA GLU A 105 9.28 -19.24 -15.40
C GLU A 105 8.33 -19.57 -16.55
N LEU A 106 7.04 -19.66 -16.26
CA LEU A 106 6.03 -19.94 -17.27
C LEU A 106 5.89 -18.77 -18.26
N MET A 107 6.04 -17.53 -17.80
CA MET A 107 6.13 -16.36 -18.69
C MET A 107 7.38 -16.38 -19.59
N ARG A 108 8.52 -16.87 -19.09
CA ARG A 108 9.72 -17.06 -19.91
C ARG A 108 9.50 -18.12 -20.99
N VAL A 109 8.84 -19.23 -20.65
CA VAL A 109 8.45 -20.26 -21.61
C VAL A 109 7.52 -19.67 -22.67
N LEU A 110 6.48 -18.93 -22.28
CA LEU A 110 5.55 -18.31 -23.22
C LEU A 110 6.23 -17.31 -24.16
N LEU A 111 7.17 -16.50 -23.65
CA LEU A 111 7.94 -15.57 -24.46
C LEU A 111 8.85 -16.26 -25.50
N SER A 112 9.28 -17.48 -25.25
CA SER A 112 10.10 -18.27 -26.18
C SER A 112 9.30 -19.23 -27.06
N ALA A 113 8.01 -19.41 -26.77
CA ALA A 113 7.13 -20.30 -27.51
C ALA A 113 6.96 -19.89 -28.98
N GLN A 114 6.96 -20.90 -29.85
CA GLN A 114 6.65 -20.77 -31.29
C GLN A 114 5.29 -21.34 -31.67
N LEU A 115 4.69 -22.10 -30.76
CA LEU A 115 3.37 -22.72 -30.90
C LEU A 115 2.47 -22.21 -29.77
N PRO A 116 1.14 -22.28 -29.92
CA PRO A 116 0.23 -21.98 -28.83
C PRO A 116 0.56 -22.82 -27.59
N PRO A 117 0.47 -22.23 -26.38
CA PRO A 117 0.62 -22.98 -25.14
C PRO A 117 -0.40 -24.11 -25.04
N THR A 118 -0.04 -25.19 -24.35
CA THR A 118 -0.96 -26.31 -24.12
C THR A 118 -2.03 -25.92 -23.11
N ALA A 119 -3.13 -26.68 -23.05
CA ALA A 119 -4.18 -26.46 -22.06
C ALA A 119 -3.64 -26.55 -20.61
N VAL A 120 -2.63 -27.39 -20.38
CA VAL A 120 -1.95 -27.50 -19.08
C VAL A 120 -1.20 -26.20 -18.77
N ASP A 121 -0.42 -25.68 -19.71
CA ASP A 121 0.31 -24.42 -19.52
C ASP A 121 -0.63 -23.25 -19.23
N ILE A 122 -1.76 -23.17 -19.95
CA ILE A 122 -2.80 -22.14 -19.73
C ILE A 122 -3.41 -22.26 -18.33
N THR A 123 -3.69 -23.49 -17.89
CA THR A 123 -4.28 -23.72 -16.56
C THR A 123 -3.30 -23.30 -15.45
N THR A 124 -2.04 -23.73 -15.54
CA THR A 124 -1.01 -23.35 -14.56
C THR A 124 -0.78 -21.84 -14.55
N LEU A 125 -0.80 -21.19 -15.72
CA LEU A 125 -0.66 -19.74 -15.81
C LEU A 125 -1.83 -19.00 -15.15
N SER A 126 -3.05 -19.48 -15.41
CA SER A 126 -4.26 -18.94 -14.79
C SER A 126 -4.23 -19.08 -13.28
N GLU A 127 -3.83 -20.25 -12.76
CA GLU A 127 -3.68 -20.48 -11.32
C GLU A 127 -2.65 -19.55 -10.69
N GLU A 128 -1.51 -19.32 -11.36
CA GLU A 128 -0.47 -18.41 -10.87
C GLU A 128 -0.98 -16.96 -10.79
N LEU A 129 -1.67 -16.48 -11.83
CA LEU A 129 -2.24 -15.13 -11.87
C LEU A 129 -3.38 -14.97 -10.84
N VAL A 130 -4.23 -15.99 -10.67
CA VAL A 130 -5.30 -16.00 -9.66
C VAL A 130 -4.73 -16.00 -8.25
N HIS A 131 -3.68 -16.77 -7.99
CA HIS A 131 -3.01 -16.77 -6.69
C HIS A 131 -2.44 -15.39 -6.36
N ASN A 132 -1.77 -14.77 -7.34
CA ASN A 132 -1.19 -13.44 -7.17
C ASN A 132 -2.26 -12.34 -7.01
N SER A 133 -3.38 -12.42 -7.72
CA SER A 133 -4.48 -11.47 -7.55
C SER A 133 -5.16 -11.63 -6.19
N ALA A 134 -5.38 -12.86 -5.72
CA ALA A 134 -5.96 -13.15 -4.41
C ALA A 134 -5.14 -12.55 -3.27
N LYS A 135 -3.80 -12.62 -3.36
CA LYS A 135 -2.88 -11.99 -2.39
C LYS A 135 -3.14 -10.48 -2.26
N TRP A 136 -3.27 -9.77 -3.37
CA TRP A 136 -3.49 -8.31 -3.35
C TRP A 136 -4.92 -7.92 -2.95
N HIS A 137 -5.91 -8.72 -3.33
CA HIS A 137 -7.27 -8.56 -2.82
C HIS A 137 -7.34 -8.73 -1.30
N ASP A 138 -6.59 -9.67 -0.73
CA ASP A 138 -6.52 -9.85 0.72
C ASP A 138 -5.87 -8.66 1.43
N VAL A 139 -4.84 -8.04 0.82
CA VAL A 139 -4.26 -6.77 1.33
C VAL A 139 -5.31 -5.66 1.35
N LEU A 140 -6.08 -5.50 0.27
CA LEU A 140 -7.15 -4.50 0.20
C LEU A 140 -8.27 -4.78 1.22
N ARG A 141 -8.67 -6.04 1.38
CA ARG A 141 -9.67 -6.46 2.36
C ARG A 141 -9.22 -6.13 3.78
N ARG A 142 -7.99 -6.50 4.15
CA ARG A 142 -7.41 -6.20 5.47
C ARG A 142 -7.28 -4.71 5.74
N ALA A 143 -6.93 -3.92 4.71
CA ALA A 143 -6.87 -2.47 4.82
C ALA A 143 -8.27 -1.86 5.06
N GLY A 144 -9.30 -2.34 4.35
CA GLY A 144 -10.69 -1.89 4.57
C GLY A 144 -11.26 -2.28 5.94
N GLU A 145 -10.89 -3.46 6.46
CA GLU A 145 -11.26 -3.89 7.82
C GLU A 145 -10.61 -3.01 8.90
N ALA A 146 -9.36 -2.57 8.67
CA ALA A 146 -8.66 -1.65 9.57
C ALA A 146 -9.32 -0.26 9.59
N GLU A 147 -9.78 0.24 8.44
CA GLU A 147 -10.52 1.53 8.36
C GLU A 147 -11.91 1.44 8.99
N GLY A 148 -12.63 0.34 8.79
CA GLY A 148 -13.98 0.12 9.37
C GLY A 148 -13.99 -0.08 10.89
N GLY A 149 -12.90 -0.61 11.46
CA GLY A 149 -12.75 -0.82 12.91
C GLY A 149 -12.49 0.46 13.71
N ILE A 150 -11.99 1.53 13.07
CA ILE A 150 -11.66 2.81 13.73
C ILE A 150 -12.92 3.67 13.95
N SER A 151 -14.01 3.42 13.20
CA SER A 151 -15.25 4.19 13.29
C SER A 151 -16.22 3.74 14.40
N ALA A 152 -15.86 2.76 15.24
CA ALA A 152 -16.74 2.17 16.27
C ALA A 152 -16.25 2.37 17.72
N GLY A 153 -15.24 3.21 17.96
CA GLY A 153 -14.65 3.48 19.28
C GLY A 153 -14.94 4.87 19.81
#